data_AF-A0AAU0U5X1-F1
#
_entry.id   AF-A0AAU0U5X1-F1
#
_cell.length_a   1.000
_cell.length_b   1.000
_cell.length_c   1.000
_cell.angle_alpha   90.00
_cell.angle_beta   90.00
_cell.angle_gamma   90.00
#
_symmetry.space_group_name_H-M   'P 1'
#
loop_
_entity.id
_entity.type
_entity.pdbx_description
1 polymer ?
#
loop_
_entity_poly.entity_id
_entity_poly.type
_entity_poly.pdbx_seq_one_letter_code
_entity_poly.pdbx_strand_id
1 'polypeptide(L)'
;MPLADDYPFIAAIRQGFSAATLTDTDGACFGDGNSCSAYSYDFSDSPGSEVRLGRLRLDNAHGSELQALDLPLRIETWQNLAGGSFRVEGLDTCTTAAVLQTPALSSYTGQLSQQVYGNDKVTLIAPSAGLGLLRLQPPGINGSVLGGLPATPSWLFYDWNGKGREAATGLARFGIYRGSSPMIFRREVYR
;
A
#
# COMPACT_ATOMS: atom_id res chain seq x y z
N MET A 1 -13.87 6.09 -10.68
CA MET A 1 -13.31 7.13 -9.78
C MET A 1 -14.28 7.31 -8.63
N PRO A 2 -13.81 7.43 -7.38
CA PRO A 2 -14.71 7.62 -6.24
C PRO A 2 -15.54 8.90 -6.37
N LEU A 3 -16.71 8.91 -5.74
CA LEU A 3 -17.67 10.00 -5.74
C LEU A 3 -17.67 10.74 -4.39
N ALA A 4 -18.55 11.72 -4.23
CA ALA A 4 -18.71 12.43 -2.97
C ALA A 4 -19.20 11.53 -1.83
N ASP A 5 -19.98 10.50 -2.15
CA ASP A 5 -20.47 9.50 -1.17
C ASP A 5 -19.34 8.61 -0.62
N ASP A 6 -18.17 8.61 -1.27
CA ASP A 6 -16.97 7.89 -0.81
C ASP A 6 -16.08 8.76 0.11
N TYR A 7 -16.47 10.00 0.43
CA TYR A 7 -15.72 10.85 1.36
C TYR A 7 -15.66 10.22 2.76
N PRO A 8 -14.63 10.58 3.56
CA PRO A 8 -14.54 10.14 4.93
C PRO A 8 -15.82 10.42 5.69
N PHE A 9 -16.31 9.42 6.41
CA PHE A 9 -17.53 9.54 7.20
C PHE A 9 -17.35 8.88 8.56
N ILE A 10 -18.14 9.33 9.52
CA ILE A 10 -18.22 8.73 10.83
C ILE A 10 -19.15 7.53 10.77
N ALA A 11 -18.61 6.34 11.00
CA ALA A 11 -19.41 5.14 11.10
C ALA A 11 -19.90 4.94 12.54
N ALA A 12 -21.22 4.82 12.70
CA ALA A 12 -21.82 4.25 13.90
C ALA A 12 -21.74 2.72 13.79
N ILE A 13 -20.95 2.09 14.66
CA ILE A 13 -20.73 0.64 14.63
C ILE A 13 -21.31 0.04 15.91
N ARG A 14 -22.19 -0.95 15.78
CA ARG A 14 -22.58 -1.83 16.89
C ARG A 14 -21.73 -3.09 16.84
N GLN A 15 -20.91 -3.30 17.84
CA GLN A 15 -20.25 -4.59 18.04
C GLN A 15 -21.12 -5.45 18.94
N GLY A 16 -21.45 -6.66 18.50
CA GLY A 16 -22.26 -7.60 19.27
C GLY A 16 -21.61 -8.97 19.32
N PHE A 17 -21.66 -9.60 20.48
CA PHE A 17 -21.26 -10.99 20.71
C PHE A 17 -22.46 -11.75 21.25
N SER A 18 -22.72 -12.92 20.67
CA SER A 18 -23.79 -13.79 21.15
C SER A 18 -23.45 -14.33 22.54
N ALA A 19 -24.46 -14.71 23.33
CA ALA A 19 -24.24 -15.36 24.62
C ALA A 19 -23.33 -16.59 24.49
N ALA A 20 -23.57 -17.42 23.46
CA ALA A 20 -22.78 -18.62 23.20
C ALA A 20 -21.29 -18.34 22.89
N THR A 21 -20.99 -17.21 22.22
CA THR A 21 -19.60 -16.78 21.97
C THR A 21 -18.90 -16.34 23.26
N LEU A 22 -19.68 -15.94 24.26
CA LEU A 22 -19.22 -15.51 25.58
C LEU A 22 -19.46 -16.56 26.66
N THR A 23 -19.60 -17.83 26.26
CA THR A 23 -19.71 -18.97 27.16
C THR A 23 -18.47 -19.85 26.96
N ASP A 24 -17.75 -20.11 28.04
CA ASP A 24 -16.63 -21.04 28.06
C ASP A 24 -17.14 -22.50 28.03
N THR A 25 -16.26 -23.41 27.68
CA THR A 25 -16.45 -24.87 27.62
C THR A 25 -16.91 -25.45 28.95
N ASP A 26 -16.53 -24.85 30.08
CA ASP A 26 -16.96 -25.27 31.41
C ASP A 26 -18.33 -24.69 31.85
N GLY A 27 -18.95 -23.89 30.98
CA GLY A 27 -20.27 -23.29 31.22
C GLY A 27 -20.22 -21.93 31.92
N ALA A 28 -19.06 -21.42 32.30
CA ALA A 28 -18.92 -20.03 32.75
C ALA A 28 -19.27 -19.08 31.60
N CYS A 29 -20.05 -18.03 31.85
CA CYS A 29 -20.48 -17.12 30.80
C CYS A 29 -20.66 -15.67 31.24
N PHE A 30 -20.62 -14.76 30.27
CA PHE A 30 -21.03 -13.38 30.49
C PHE A 30 -22.53 -13.32 30.76
N GLY A 31 -22.95 -12.63 31.82
CA GLY A 31 -24.34 -12.63 32.26
C GLY A 31 -24.58 -11.92 33.59
N ASP A 32 -25.78 -12.07 34.13
CA ASP A 32 -26.21 -11.49 35.41
C ASP A 32 -25.95 -12.41 36.62
N GLY A 33 -25.26 -13.52 36.40
CA GLY A 33 -25.02 -14.57 37.40
C GLY A 33 -26.10 -15.65 37.45
N ASN A 34 -27.28 -15.43 36.85
CA ASN A 34 -28.35 -16.41 36.74
C ASN A 34 -28.53 -16.95 35.31
N SER A 35 -28.12 -16.19 34.30
CA SER A 35 -28.27 -16.56 32.90
C SER A 35 -27.15 -15.99 32.02
N CYS A 36 -26.79 -16.73 30.96
CA CYS A 36 -25.86 -16.25 29.94
C CYS A 36 -26.54 -15.22 29.03
N SER A 37 -25.85 -14.11 28.77
CA SER A 37 -26.37 -12.99 27.99
C SER A 37 -25.45 -12.64 26.84
N ALA A 38 -26.03 -12.07 25.79
CA ALA A 38 -25.25 -11.44 24.73
C ALA A 38 -24.66 -10.12 25.25
N TYR A 39 -23.53 -9.70 24.68
CA TYR A 39 -22.96 -8.37 24.93
C TYR A 39 -23.04 -7.56 23.64
N SER A 40 -23.43 -6.29 23.76
CA SER A 40 -23.29 -5.34 22.66
C SER A 40 -22.76 -4.01 23.16
N TYR A 41 -21.91 -3.40 22.36
CA TYR A 41 -21.43 -2.05 22.57
C TYR A 41 -21.63 -1.23 21.30
N ASP A 42 -22.23 -0.06 21.46
CA ASP A 42 -22.46 0.90 20.38
C ASP A 42 -21.34 1.93 20.39
N PHE A 43 -20.48 1.89 19.38
CA PHE A 43 -19.54 2.96 19.08
C PHE A 43 -20.33 4.14 18.49
N SER A 44 -21.01 4.87 19.37
CA SER A 44 -21.94 5.97 19.07
C SER A 44 -21.49 7.34 19.59
N ASP A 45 -20.40 7.39 20.36
CA ASP A 45 -20.05 8.54 21.19
C ASP A 45 -19.22 9.60 20.45
N SER A 46 -19.79 10.18 19.39
CA SER A 46 -19.38 11.45 18.76
C SER A 46 -17.92 11.92 19.06
N PRO A 47 -16.99 11.80 18.10
CA PRO A 47 -17.28 11.70 16.68
C PRO A 47 -17.29 10.26 16.16
N GLY A 48 -17.37 9.20 16.97
CA GLY A 48 -17.33 7.81 16.48
C GLY A 48 -16.00 7.44 15.79
N SER A 49 -16.03 6.40 14.94
CA SER A 49 -14.85 5.97 14.16
C SER A 49 -14.95 6.49 12.73
N GLU A 50 -13.97 7.26 12.29
CA GLU A 50 -13.89 7.73 10.90
C GLU A 50 -13.44 6.59 9.98
N VAL A 51 -14.24 6.30 8.96
CA VAL A 51 -13.90 5.35 7.90
C VAL A 51 -13.48 6.13 6.67
N ARG A 52 -12.34 5.73 6.10
CA ARG A 52 -11.76 6.35 4.89
C ARG A 52 -11.61 5.32 3.79
N LEU A 53 -11.95 5.68 2.56
CA LEU A 53 -11.60 4.88 1.39
C LEU A 53 -10.09 4.99 1.14
N GLY A 54 -9.36 3.92 1.45
CA GLY A 54 -7.92 3.82 1.26
C GLY A 54 -7.51 3.18 -0.06
N ARG A 55 -6.28 3.45 -0.49
CA ARG A 55 -5.57 2.70 -1.53
C ARG A 55 -4.07 2.68 -1.26
N LEU A 56 -3.39 1.64 -1.71
CA LEU A 56 -1.93 1.62 -1.83
C LEU A 56 -1.56 1.90 -3.27
N ARG A 57 -0.64 2.83 -3.49
CA ARG A 57 -0.11 3.16 -4.81
C ARG A 57 1.37 2.82 -4.90
N LEU A 58 1.79 2.21 -6.00
CA LEU A 58 3.19 2.03 -6.38
C LEU A 58 3.44 2.82 -7.67
N ASP A 59 4.43 3.71 -7.65
CA ASP A 59 4.85 4.45 -8.85
C ASP A 59 5.96 3.70 -9.60
N ASN A 60 6.06 3.99 -10.90
CA ASN A 60 7.08 3.44 -11.78
C ASN A 60 8.43 4.13 -11.57
N ALA A 61 9.51 3.42 -11.88
CA ALA A 61 10.87 3.97 -11.90
C ALA A 61 11.64 3.50 -13.13
N HIS A 62 12.57 4.33 -13.59
CA HIS A 62 13.46 3.98 -14.69
C HIS A 62 14.85 4.58 -14.51
N GLY A 63 15.85 3.95 -15.15
CA GLY A 63 17.23 4.41 -15.10
C GLY A 63 18.20 3.38 -15.67
N SER A 64 19.48 3.59 -15.37
CA SER A 64 20.54 2.65 -15.74
C SER A 64 20.38 1.32 -15.01
N GLU A 65 20.66 0.24 -15.73
CA GLU A 65 20.91 -1.11 -15.25
C GLU A 65 22.00 -1.23 -14.18
N LEU A 66 22.86 -0.21 -14.04
CA LEU A 66 23.93 -0.14 -13.04
C LEU A 66 23.51 0.60 -11.75
N GLN A 67 22.26 1.08 -11.66
CA GLN A 67 21.75 1.79 -10.49
C GLN A 67 20.53 1.09 -9.90
N ALA A 68 20.34 1.24 -8.59
CA ALA A 68 19.13 0.80 -7.95
C ALA A 68 17.94 1.66 -8.40
N LEU A 69 16.76 1.04 -8.51
CA LEU A 69 15.52 1.75 -8.78
C LEU A 69 14.61 1.63 -7.57
N ASP A 70 14.10 2.77 -7.11
CA ASP A 70 13.11 2.84 -6.05
C ASP A 70 11.75 3.08 -6.68
N LEU A 71 10.80 2.18 -6.46
CA LEU A 71 9.38 2.35 -6.77
C LEU A 71 8.71 2.99 -5.55
N PRO A 72 8.35 4.28 -5.59
CA PRO A 72 7.69 4.95 -4.47
C PRO A 72 6.37 4.27 -4.13
N LEU A 73 6.16 4.02 -2.84
CA LEU A 73 4.92 3.49 -2.28
C LEU A 73 4.23 4.60 -1.50
N ARG A 74 2.92 4.80 -1.75
CA ARG A 74 2.09 5.70 -0.95
C ARG A 74 0.82 5.01 -0.48
N ILE A 75 0.49 5.18 0.79
CA ILE A 75 -0.86 4.93 1.29
C ILE A 75 -1.64 6.22 1.14
N GLU A 76 -2.77 6.15 0.46
CA GLU A 76 -3.58 7.33 0.17
C GLU A 76 -5.04 7.10 0.57
N THR A 77 -5.69 8.14 1.09
CA THR A 77 -7.12 8.15 1.39
C THR A 77 -7.85 9.15 0.49
N TRP A 78 -9.08 8.82 0.12
CA TRP A 78 -9.96 9.75 -0.60
C TRP A 78 -10.41 10.85 0.37
N GLN A 79 -10.23 12.11 -0.02
CA GLN A 79 -10.51 13.26 0.83
C GLN A 79 -11.31 14.32 0.06
N ASN A 80 -12.16 15.05 0.79
CA ASN A 80 -12.95 16.17 0.25
C ASN A 80 -12.10 17.44 0.10
N LEU A 81 -11.11 17.37 -0.80
CA LEU A 81 -10.21 18.46 -1.15
C LEU A 81 -10.22 18.63 -2.67
N ALA A 82 -10.45 19.87 -3.12
CA ALA A 82 -10.48 20.24 -4.54
C ALA A 82 -11.43 19.39 -5.40
N GLY A 83 -12.63 19.07 -4.88
CA GLY A 83 -13.62 18.23 -5.57
C GLY A 83 -13.38 16.73 -5.45
N GLY A 84 -12.46 16.30 -4.57
CA GLY A 84 -12.15 14.90 -4.32
C GLY A 84 -10.78 14.53 -4.84
N SER A 85 -9.87 14.18 -3.95
CA SER A 85 -8.54 13.71 -4.32
C SER A 85 -8.02 12.67 -3.35
N PHE A 86 -7.25 11.72 -3.86
CA PHE A 86 -6.44 10.84 -3.02
C PHE A 86 -5.25 11.62 -2.48
N ARG A 87 -5.02 11.52 -1.17
CA ARG A 87 -3.94 12.20 -0.45
C ARG A 87 -3.24 11.21 0.47
N VAL A 88 -1.96 11.45 0.73
CA VAL A 88 -1.16 10.58 1.60
C VAL A 88 -1.81 10.49 2.98
N GLU A 89 -1.94 9.26 3.47
CA GLU A 89 -2.46 8.96 4.81
C GLU A 89 -1.32 8.83 5.81
N GLY A 90 -1.05 9.92 6.53
CA GLY A 90 0.05 9.98 7.50
C GLY A 90 -0.24 9.26 8.82
N LEU A 91 -1.50 8.97 9.13
CA LEU A 91 -1.92 8.40 10.41
C LEU A 91 -2.15 6.88 10.35
N ASP A 92 -1.91 6.26 9.21
CA ASP A 92 -2.03 4.81 9.06
C ASP A 92 -0.87 4.09 9.79
N THR A 93 -1.20 3.48 10.94
CA THR A 93 -0.30 2.61 11.71
C THR A 93 -0.57 1.12 11.45
N CYS A 94 -1.58 0.78 10.65
CA CYS A 94 -2.00 -0.60 10.38
C CYS A 94 -1.25 -1.19 9.20
N THR A 95 -0.91 -0.40 8.18
CA THR A 95 -0.14 -0.87 7.01
C THR A 95 1.35 -1.01 7.34
N THR A 96 1.71 -2.09 8.02
CA THR A 96 3.10 -2.38 8.42
C THR A 96 3.80 -3.35 7.47
N ALA A 97 5.11 -3.56 7.67
CA ALA A 97 5.85 -4.62 6.98
C ALA A 97 5.23 -6.01 7.19
N ALA A 98 4.65 -6.28 8.37
CA ALA A 98 4.01 -7.56 8.68
C ALA A 98 2.72 -7.76 7.85
N VAL A 99 2.01 -6.67 7.56
CA VAL A 99 0.79 -6.70 6.74
C VAL A 99 1.13 -6.81 5.25
N LEU A 100 2.10 -6.03 4.77
CA LEU A 100 2.48 -6.01 3.36
C LEU A 100 3.34 -7.22 2.93
N GLN A 101 3.99 -7.88 3.89
CA GLN A 101 4.86 -9.04 3.72
C GLN A 101 5.96 -8.81 2.65
N THR A 102 6.43 -9.90 2.05
CA THR A 102 7.53 -9.87 1.09
C THR A 102 7.07 -9.38 -0.29
N PRO A 103 7.84 -8.49 -0.93
CA PRO A 103 7.57 -8.08 -2.31
C PRO A 103 7.84 -9.22 -3.30
N ALA A 104 7.20 -9.12 -4.46
CA ALA A 104 7.39 -10.06 -5.56
C ALA A 104 7.58 -9.32 -6.89
N LEU A 105 8.30 -9.98 -7.80
CA LEU A 105 8.59 -9.51 -9.15
C LEU A 105 7.87 -10.37 -10.18
N SER A 106 7.29 -9.73 -11.19
CA SER A 106 6.51 -10.41 -12.24
C SER A 106 6.60 -9.67 -13.59
N SER A 107 6.01 -10.25 -14.64
CA SER A 107 5.91 -9.64 -15.98
C SER A 107 7.24 -9.11 -16.54
N TYR A 108 8.28 -9.94 -16.44
CA TYR A 108 9.61 -9.64 -16.95
C TYR A 108 9.62 -9.45 -18.47
N THR A 109 10.41 -8.49 -18.95
CA THR A 109 10.67 -8.27 -20.39
C THR A 109 12.12 -7.89 -20.64
N GLY A 110 12.58 -8.02 -21.89
CA GLY A 110 13.96 -7.77 -22.26
C GLY A 110 14.87 -8.94 -21.84
N GLN A 111 16.01 -8.63 -21.22
CA GLN A 111 16.96 -9.64 -20.75
C GLN A 111 16.67 -10.12 -19.33
N LEU A 112 15.70 -9.50 -18.64
CA LEU A 112 15.28 -9.93 -17.31
C LEU A 112 14.38 -11.17 -17.40
N SER A 113 14.57 -12.07 -16.44
CA SER A 113 13.70 -13.23 -16.19
C SER A 113 13.75 -13.57 -14.70
N GLN A 114 12.80 -14.38 -14.23
CA GLN A 114 12.79 -14.81 -12.84
C GLN A 114 14.05 -15.59 -12.44
N GLN A 115 14.69 -16.30 -13.38
CA GLN A 115 15.92 -17.06 -13.14
C GLN A 115 17.15 -16.16 -12.98
N VAL A 116 17.18 -15.03 -13.70
CA VAL A 116 18.33 -14.10 -13.69
C VAL A 116 18.15 -12.98 -12.66
N TYR A 117 16.90 -12.62 -12.35
CA TYR A 117 16.55 -11.51 -11.48
C TYR A 117 15.34 -11.88 -10.61
N GLY A 118 15.59 -12.59 -9.51
CA GLY A 118 14.56 -13.12 -8.63
C GLY A 118 14.03 -12.13 -7.59
N ASN A 119 13.07 -12.58 -6.77
CA ASN A 119 12.46 -11.78 -5.71
C ASN A 119 13.47 -11.34 -4.61
N ASP A 120 14.63 -12.00 -4.52
CA ASP A 120 15.72 -11.59 -3.63
C ASP A 120 16.36 -10.24 -4.04
N LYS A 121 16.06 -9.75 -5.26
CA LYS A 121 16.55 -8.46 -5.77
C LYS A 121 15.63 -7.28 -5.46
N VAL A 122 14.51 -7.52 -4.79
CA VAL A 122 13.59 -6.46 -4.36
C VAL A 122 13.42 -6.47 -2.84
N THR A 123 13.47 -5.30 -2.23
CA THR A 123 13.27 -5.13 -0.79
C THR A 123 12.19 -4.09 -0.53
N LEU A 124 11.27 -4.40 0.37
CA LEU A 124 10.28 -3.44 0.87
C LEU A 124 10.92 -2.58 1.96
N ILE A 125 10.86 -1.27 1.77
CA ILE A 125 10.98 -0.29 2.86
C ILE A 125 9.55 0.08 3.22
N ALA A 126 9.07 -0.48 4.34
CA ALA A 126 7.68 -0.35 4.76
C ALA A 126 7.27 1.11 4.96
N PRO A 127 5.99 1.44 4.72
CA PRO A 127 5.55 2.81 4.84
C PRO A 127 5.64 3.33 6.28
N SER A 128 6.09 4.57 6.40
CA SER A 128 6.05 5.36 7.62
C SER A 128 5.41 6.70 7.26
N ALA A 129 4.41 7.13 8.04
CA ALA A 129 3.55 8.27 7.71
C ALA A 129 3.01 8.20 6.26
N GLY A 130 2.56 7.01 5.85
CA GLY A 130 1.97 6.77 4.53
C GLY A 130 2.97 6.72 3.36
N LEU A 131 4.28 6.81 3.61
CA LEU A 131 5.31 6.82 2.56
C LEU A 131 6.30 5.67 2.75
N GLY A 132 6.53 4.89 1.69
CA GLY A 132 7.53 3.82 1.64
C GLY A 132 8.09 3.66 0.24
N LEU A 133 8.79 2.55 -0.03
CA LEU A 133 9.23 2.19 -1.38
C LEU A 133 9.55 0.71 -1.53
N LEU A 134 9.54 0.22 -2.77
CA LEU A 134 10.22 -1.01 -3.15
C LEU A 134 11.55 -0.65 -3.78
N ARG A 135 12.66 -1.14 -3.21
CA ARG A 135 14.00 -0.95 -3.75
C ARG A 135 14.40 -2.17 -4.56
N LEU A 136 14.69 -1.96 -5.84
CA LEU A 136 15.20 -2.97 -6.76
C LEU A 136 16.71 -2.78 -6.95
N GLN A 137 17.48 -3.86 -6.75
CA GLN A 137 18.92 -3.85 -6.93
C GLN A 137 19.30 -3.72 -8.42
N PRO A 138 20.47 -3.13 -8.76
CA PRO A 138 20.89 -3.05 -10.16
C PRO A 138 21.01 -4.45 -10.81
N PRO A 139 20.36 -4.72 -11.95
CA PRO A 139 20.48 -6.01 -12.64
C PRO A 139 21.75 -6.15 -13.48
N GLY A 140 22.41 -5.05 -13.86
CA GLY A 140 23.54 -5.06 -14.81
C GLY A 140 23.16 -5.43 -16.26
N ILE A 141 21.87 -5.64 -16.53
CA ILE A 141 21.31 -5.98 -17.84
C ILE A 141 20.02 -5.20 -18.10
N ASN A 142 19.67 -5.04 -19.37
CA ASN A 142 18.53 -4.22 -19.76
C ASN A 142 17.22 -5.00 -19.71
N GLY A 143 16.16 -4.33 -19.28
CA GLY A 143 14.82 -4.94 -19.25
C GLY A 143 13.88 -4.21 -18.32
N SER A 144 12.68 -4.76 -18.18
CA SER A 144 11.72 -4.26 -17.20
C SER A 144 11.02 -5.39 -16.46
N VAL A 145 10.52 -5.05 -15.27
CA VAL A 145 9.86 -5.96 -14.35
C VAL A 145 8.82 -5.18 -13.54
N LEU A 146 7.69 -5.81 -13.22
CA LEU A 146 6.71 -5.26 -12.30
C LEU A 146 7.06 -5.68 -10.87
N GLY A 147 7.24 -4.71 -9.99
CA GLY A 147 7.27 -4.90 -8.54
C GLY A 147 5.86 -4.80 -7.95
N GLY A 148 5.53 -5.71 -7.04
CA GLY A 148 4.25 -5.71 -6.35
C GLY A 148 4.35 -6.30 -4.94
N LEU A 149 3.25 -6.20 -4.21
CA LEU A 149 3.09 -6.71 -2.85
C LEU A 149 1.90 -7.68 -2.81
N PRO A 150 2.12 -9.00 -3.00
CA PRO A 150 1.03 -9.98 -3.14
C PRO A 150 0.12 -10.08 -1.92
N ALA A 151 0.63 -9.79 -0.72
CA ALA A 151 -0.13 -9.81 0.52
C ALA A 151 -0.87 -8.50 0.82
N THR A 152 -0.89 -7.55 -0.13
CA THR A 152 -1.62 -6.29 0.04
C THR A 152 -3.07 -6.59 0.41
N PRO A 153 -3.58 -6.07 1.52
CA PRO A 153 -4.98 -6.27 1.90
C PRO A 153 -5.94 -5.68 0.86
N SER A 154 -7.10 -6.33 0.69
CA SER A 154 -8.11 -5.92 -0.29
C SER A 154 -8.70 -4.52 -0.03
N TRP A 155 -8.61 -4.01 1.20
CA TRP A 155 -9.03 -2.65 1.55
C TRP A 155 -8.05 -1.57 1.04
N LEU A 156 -6.87 -1.95 0.54
CA LEU A 156 -5.94 -1.07 -0.18
C LEU A 156 -6.02 -1.24 -1.71
N PHE A 157 -6.87 -2.13 -2.22
CA PHE A 157 -7.01 -2.35 -3.65
C PHE A 157 -7.72 -1.18 -4.33
N TYR A 158 -7.33 -0.90 -5.56
CA TYR A 158 -7.95 0.13 -6.38
C TYR A 158 -8.08 -0.36 -7.82
N ASP A 159 -9.02 0.22 -8.56
CA ASP A 159 -9.24 -0.11 -9.96
C ASP A 159 -8.27 0.68 -10.84
N TRP A 160 -7.07 0.14 -11.02
CA TRP A 160 -6.00 0.81 -11.78
C TRP A 160 -6.21 0.71 -13.29
N ASN A 161 -6.91 -0.32 -13.76
CA ASN A 161 -7.04 -0.66 -15.18
C ASN A 161 -8.49 -0.67 -15.72
N GLY A 162 -9.49 -0.35 -14.88
CA GLY A 162 -10.90 -0.32 -15.26
C GLY A 162 -11.56 -1.71 -15.30
N LYS A 163 -10.94 -2.75 -14.73
CA LYS A 163 -11.44 -4.13 -14.73
C LYS A 163 -11.79 -4.64 -13.34
N GLY A 164 -11.67 -3.80 -12.31
CA GLY A 164 -12.00 -4.14 -10.94
C GLY A 164 -10.85 -3.81 -9.98
N ARG A 165 -11.14 -3.91 -8.68
CA ARG A 165 -10.17 -3.60 -7.62
C ARG A 165 -9.04 -4.62 -7.63
N GLU A 166 -7.81 -4.14 -7.74
CA GLU A 166 -6.60 -4.96 -7.74
C GLU A 166 -5.48 -4.33 -6.88
N ALA A 167 -4.50 -5.14 -6.51
CA ALA A 167 -3.30 -4.66 -5.82
C ALA A 167 -2.48 -3.76 -6.76
N ALA A 168 -1.82 -2.73 -6.21
CA ALA A 168 -0.94 -1.90 -7.01
C ALA A 168 0.33 -2.65 -7.44
N THR A 169 0.82 -2.30 -8.64
CA THR A 169 2.12 -2.72 -9.15
C THR A 169 2.86 -1.50 -9.69
N GLY A 170 4.19 -1.52 -9.62
CA GLY A 170 5.06 -0.48 -10.18
C GLY A 170 6.04 -1.09 -11.18
N LEU A 171 6.18 -0.46 -12.35
CA LEU A 171 7.12 -0.86 -13.39
C LEU A 171 8.52 -0.29 -13.09
N ALA A 172 9.49 -1.18 -12.94
CA ALA A 172 10.90 -0.83 -12.95
C ALA A 172 11.49 -1.10 -14.33
N ARG A 173 12.14 -0.09 -14.94
CA ARG A 173 12.78 -0.22 -16.25
C ARG A 173 14.25 0.17 -16.22
N PHE A 174 15.10 -0.82 -16.47
CA PHE A 174 16.55 -0.72 -16.50
C PHE A 174 17.06 -0.61 -17.94
N GLY A 175 18.17 0.12 -18.11
CA GLY A 175 18.78 0.35 -19.42
C GLY A 175 18.22 1.53 -20.20
N ILE A 176 17.42 2.40 -19.54
CA ILE A 176 17.08 3.71 -20.10
C ILE A 176 18.02 4.74 -19.48
N TYR A 177 18.79 5.41 -20.33
CA TYR A 177 19.63 6.53 -19.91
C TYR A 177 18.75 7.67 -19.36
N ARG A 178 19.00 8.08 -18.11
CA ARG A 178 18.23 9.12 -17.40
C ARG A 178 18.47 10.54 -17.93
N GLY A 179 19.28 10.71 -18.98
CA GLY A 179 19.85 12.01 -19.38
C GLY A 179 20.97 12.42 -18.42
N SER A 180 21.89 13.28 -18.87
CA SER A 180 22.78 13.99 -17.96
C SER A 180 21.95 14.92 -17.05
N SER A 181 22.33 15.05 -15.77
CA SER A 181 21.80 16.15 -14.95
C SER A 181 22.00 17.46 -15.71
N PRO A 182 21.00 18.34 -15.83
CA PRO A 182 21.16 19.59 -16.56
C PRO A 182 22.31 20.40 -15.92
N MET A 183 23.41 20.52 -16.64
CA MET A 183 24.60 21.26 -16.19
C MET A 183 24.44 22.71 -16.65
N ILE A 184 23.92 23.56 -15.75
CA ILE A 184 23.50 24.93 -16.10
C ILE A 184 24.70 25.90 -16.22
N PHE A 185 25.90 25.52 -15.72
CA PHE A 185 27.11 26.30 -15.95
C PHE A 185 28.37 25.43 -16.00
N ARG A 186 29.19 25.63 -17.04
CA ARG A 186 30.57 25.14 -17.15
C ARG A 186 31.46 26.35 -17.42
N ARG A 187 32.36 26.69 -16.48
CA ARG A 187 33.32 27.78 -16.66
C ARG A 187 34.57 27.22 -17.34
N GLU A 188 34.81 27.61 -18.58
CA GLU A 188 36.11 27.38 -19.24
C GLU A 188 37.13 28.42 -18.77
N VAL A 189 38.32 27.95 -18.41
CA VAL A 189 39.48 28.79 -18.12
C VAL A 189 40.46 28.57 -19.27
N TYR A 190 40.67 29.59 -20.10
CA TYR A 190 41.71 29.58 -21.12
C TYR A 190 43.07 29.85 -20.45
N ARG A 191 44.09 29.10 -20.88
CA ARG A 191 45.50 29.32 -20.53
C ARG A 191 46.25 29.79 -21.77
#